data_AF-A0A1D1UZW0-F1
#
_entry.id   AF-A0A1D1UZW0-F1
#
_cell.length_a   1.000
_cell.length_b   1.000
_cell.length_c   1.000
_cell.angle_alpha   90.00
_cell.angle_beta   90.00
_cell.angle_gamma   90.00
#
_symmetry.space_group_name_H-M   'P 1'
#
loop_
_entity.id
_entity.type
_entity.pdbx_description
1 polymer ?
#
loop_
_entity_poly.entity_id
_entity_poly.type
_entity_poly.pdbx_seq_one_letter_code
_entity_poly.pdbx_strand_id
1 'polypeptide(L)'
;MASAHVRRKLMRPDDHALAAKAPPTVSSRWNERLARGRRAVLQSQGILINSFQALEPSFCENLAELQPGLGDLSIKFIGLLAPSVSDRSEISPVISWLDVQPEQSVVYLSFGTVATASE
;
A
#
# COMPACT_ATOMS: atom_id res chain seq x y z
N MET A 1 -16.86 -51.84 -30.46
CA MET A 1 -17.24 -51.54 -29.07
C MET A 1 -15.97 -51.43 -28.23
N ALA A 2 -15.70 -50.24 -27.71
CA ALA A 2 -14.51 -49.92 -26.94
C ALA A 2 -14.59 -50.50 -25.52
N SER A 3 -13.45 -50.93 -24.96
CA SER A 3 -13.17 -50.67 -23.55
C SER A 3 -11.67 -50.63 -23.30
N ALA A 4 -11.26 -49.50 -22.72
CA ALA A 4 -9.89 -49.01 -22.67
C ALA A 4 -9.11 -49.61 -21.50
N HIS A 5 -7.85 -49.94 -21.79
CA HIS A 5 -6.83 -50.17 -20.79
C HIS A 5 -6.50 -48.88 -20.02
N VAL A 6 -6.42 -49.03 -18.71
CA VAL A 6 -5.96 -48.04 -17.73
C VAL A 6 -4.56 -47.54 -18.07
N ARG A 7 -4.41 -46.21 -18.16
CA ARG A 7 -3.14 -45.54 -17.82
C ARG A 7 -3.46 -44.36 -16.91
N ARG A 8 -3.08 -44.49 -15.63
CA ARG A 8 -2.90 -43.35 -14.72
C ARG A 8 -1.97 -42.37 -15.43
N LYS A 9 -2.50 -41.23 -15.88
CA LYS A 9 -1.70 -40.19 -16.52
C LYS A 9 -0.95 -39.46 -15.40
N LEU A 10 0.27 -39.94 -15.19
CA LEU A 10 1.33 -39.28 -14.46
C LEU A 10 1.40 -37.81 -14.93
N MET A 11 1.34 -36.92 -13.94
CA MET A 11 1.59 -35.48 -14.06
C MET A 11 2.85 -35.24 -14.91
N ARG A 12 2.78 -34.35 -15.91
CA ARG A 12 3.95 -33.88 -16.64
C ARG A 12 4.32 -32.46 -16.19
N PRO A 13 5.60 -32.09 -16.17
CA PRO A 13 6.14 -31.01 -15.35
C PRO A 13 6.06 -29.61 -15.98
N ASP A 14 5.22 -29.40 -17.00
CA ASP A 14 5.33 -28.23 -17.88
C ASP A 14 4.11 -27.28 -17.83
N ASP A 15 3.17 -27.47 -16.90
CA ASP A 15 2.06 -26.54 -16.67
C ASP A 15 2.42 -25.37 -15.72
N HIS A 16 3.72 -25.10 -15.53
CA HIS A 16 4.23 -23.89 -14.88
C HIS A 16 4.56 -22.80 -15.89
N ALA A 17 3.58 -22.39 -16.71
CA ALA A 17 3.76 -21.29 -17.65
C ALA A 17 2.70 -20.19 -17.49
N LEU A 18 2.47 -19.78 -16.25
CA LEU A 18 2.27 -18.37 -15.93
C LEU A 18 3.33 -18.00 -14.89
N ALA A 19 4.59 -18.01 -15.34
CA ALA A 19 5.56 -17.09 -14.79
C ALA A 19 5.01 -15.69 -15.10
N ALA A 20 4.14 -15.18 -14.22
CA ALA A 20 3.91 -13.76 -14.10
C ALA A 20 5.31 -13.17 -14.05
N LYS A 21 5.71 -12.46 -15.12
CA LYS A 21 7.00 -11.78 -15.19
C LYS A 21 7.17 -11.10 -13.84
N ALA A 22 8.12 -11.59 -13.04
CA ALA A 22 8.40 -11.00 -11.76
C ALA A 22 8.55 -9.49 -12.01
N PRO A 23 7.79 -8.64 -11.31
CA PRO A 23 7.90 -7.20 -11.50
C PRO A 23 9.38 -6.81 -11.44
N PRO A 24 9.82 -5.84 -12.27
CA PRO A 24 11.22 -5.45 -12.37
C PRO A 24 11.80 -5.35 -10.96
N THR A 25 12.88 -6.10 -10.74
CA THR A 25 13.48 -6.38 -9.44
C THR A 25 13.42 -5.16 -8.54
N VAL A 26 12.49 -5.18 -7.58
CA VAL A 26 12.54 -4.34 -6.39
C VAL A 26 13.96 -4.48 -5.86
N SER A 27 14.76 -3.41 -5.94
CA SER A 27 16.21 -3.51 -5.71
C SER A 27 16.48 -4.21 -4.38
N SER A 28 17.55 -5.00 -4.27
CA SER A 28 17.88 -5.76 -3.05
C SER A 28 17.79 -4.91 -1.77
N ARG A 29 18.16 -3.63 -1.89
CA ARG A 29 18.04 -2.60 -0.84
C ARG A 29 16.60 -2.37 -0.36
N TRP A 30 15.61 -2.42 -1.23
CA TRP A 30 14.19 -2.32 -0.87
C TRP A 30 13.71 -3.54 -0.08
N ASN A 31 14.09 -4.75 -0.50
CA ASN A 31 13.74 -5.98 0.21
C ASN A 31 14.31 -5.99 1.63
N GLU A 32 15.55 -5.54 1.80
CA GLU A 32 16.14 -5.41 3.12
C GLU A 32 15.42 -4.37 3.99
N ARG A 33 15.04 -3.22 3.42
CA ARG A 33 14.28 -2.19 4.14
C ARG A 33 12.92 -2.72 4.59
N LEU A 34 12.21 -3.45 3.73
CA LEU A 34 10.94 -4.09 4.06
C LEU A 34 11.10 -5.15 5.16
N ALA A 35 12.11 -6.02 5.06
CA ALA A 35 12.39 -7.03 6.06
C ALA A 35 12.74 -6.41 7.43
N ARG A 36 13.53 -5.33 7.45
CA ARG A 36 13.81 -4.55 8.67
C ARG A 36 12.54 -3.92 9.24
N GLY A 37 11.71 -3.30 8.40
CA GLY A 37 10.44 -2.69 8.81
C GLY A 37 9.49 -3.72 9.45
N ARG A 38 9.32 -4.89 8.82
CA ARG A 38 8.48 -5.97 9.37
C ARG A 38 8.96 -6.45 10.74
N ARG A 39 10.28 -6.65 10.92
CA ARG A 39 10.83 -7.02 12.23
C ARG A 39 10.57 -5.94 13.28
N ALA A 40 10.78 -4.68 12.94
CA ALA A 40 10.53 -3.57 13.85
C ALA A 40 9.06 -3.48 14.29
N VAL A 41 8.12 -3.76 13.38
CA VAL A 41 6.69 -3.83 13.69
C VAL A 41 6.39 -4.96 14.68
N LEU A 42 6.90 -6.18 14.42
CA LEU A 42 6.66 -7.33 15.31
C LEU A 42 7.35 -7.22 16.67
N GLN A 43 8.36 -6.35 16.80
CA GLN A 43 9.06 -6.07 18.04
C GLN A 43 8.54 -4.82 18.77
N SER A 44 7.55 -4.11 18.20
CA SER A 44 6.99 -2.92 18.83
C SER A 44 5.99 -3.29 19.94
N GLN A 45 5.69 -2.32 20.80
CA GLN A 45 4.61 -2.45 21.80
C GLN A 45 3.22 -2.21 21.21
N GLY A 46 3.17 -1.71 19.98
CA GLY A 46 1.95 -1.30 19.31
C GLY A 46 2.26 -0.49 18.05
N ILE A 47 1.21 -0.19 17.29
CA ILE A 47 1.28 0.51 16.01
C ILE A 47 0.30 1.67 16.05
N LEU A 48 0.80 2.86 15.74
CA LEU A 48 -0.03 4.03 15.51
C LEU A 48 -0.21 4.21 14.00
N ILE A 49 -1.46 4.33 13.56
CA ILE A 49 -1.80 4.47 12.15
C ILE A 49 -2.49 5.82 11.97
N ASN A 50 -2.01 6.61 11.02
CA ASN A 50 -2.62 7.87 10.63
C ASN A 50 -3.89 7.63 9.79
N SER A 51 -4.94 7.12 10.43
CA SER A 51 -6.27 6.88 9.89
C SER A 51 -7.30 7.02 11.01
N PHE A 52 -8.58 6.71 10.74
CA PHE A 52 -9.67 6.67 11.71
C PHE A 52 -10.72 5.62 11.34
N GLN A 53 -11.53 5.21 12.32
CA GLN A 53 -12.40 4.03 12.20
C GLN A 53 -13.42 4.15 11.06
N ALA A 54 -14.02 5.33 10.86
CA ALA A 54 -15.00 5.52 9.80
C ALA A 54 -14.39 5.50 8.38
N LEU A 55 -13.08 5.72 8.24
CA LEU A 55 -12.38 5.56 6.97
C LEU A 55 -12.04 4.09 6.69
N GLU A 56 -11.69 3.35 7.74
CA GLU A 56 -11.16 1.99 7.68
C GLU A 56 -11.91 1.01 8.61
N PRO A 57 -13.23 0.82 8.42
CA PRO A 57 -14.08 0.18 9.43
C PRO A 57 -13.73 -1.28 9.71
N SER A 58 -13.29 -2.02 8.70
CA SER A 58 -12.97 -3.45 8.81
C SER A 58 -11.48 -3.73 9.00
N PHE A 59 -10.65 -2.70 9.22
CA PHE A 59 -9.20 -2.87 9.24
C PHE A 59 -8.73 -3.82 10.34
N CYS A 60 -9.18 -3.62 11.58
CA CYS A 60 -8.74 -4.43 12.71
C CYS A 60 -9.21 -5.90 12.60
N GLU A 61 -10.44 -6.11 12.14
CA GLU A 61 -11.01 -7.44 11.90
C GLU A 61 -10.20 -8.19 10.84
N ASN A 62 -10.01 -7.56 9.68
CA ASN A 62 -9.24 -8.13 8.58
C ASN A 62 -7.77 -8.36 8.94
N LEU A 63 -7.18 -7.49 9.76
CA LEU A 63 -5.77 -7.62 10.11
C LEU A 63 -5.51 -8.86 10.98
N ALA A 64 -6.39 -9.15 11.94
CA ALA A 64 -6.27 -10.34 12.77
C ALA A 64 -6.35 -11.62 11.93
N GLU A 65 -7.23 -11.64 10.92
CA GLU A 65 -7.39 -12.78 10.00
C GLU A 65 -6.23 -12.92 9.01
N LEU A 66 -5.85 -11.83 8.35
CA LEU A 66 -4.85 -11.84 7.28
C LEU A 66 -3.43 -11.95 7.82
N GLN A 67 -3.18 -11.46 9.02
CA GLN A 67 -1.86 -11.43 9.61
C GLN A 67 -1.91 -11.75 11.11
N PRO A 68 -2.12 -13.02 11.49
CA PRO A 68 -2.26 -13.44 12.89
C PRO A 68 -1.08 -13.02 13.78
N GLY A 69 0.13 -12.95 13.23
CA GLY A 69 1.33 -12.50 13.95
C GLY A 69 1.32 -11.00 14.34
N LEU A 70 0.36 -10.22 13.86
CA LEU A 70 0.10 -8.85 14.31
C LEU A 70 -1.09 -8.75 15.28
N GLY A 71 -1.85 -9.83 15.49
CA GLY A 71 -3.08 -9.82 16.28
C GLY A 71 -2.88 -9.44 17.76
N ASP A 72 -1.69 -9.71 18.31
CA ASP A 72 -1.35 -9.38 19.70
C ASP A 72 -0.88 -7.93 19.90
N LEU A 73 -0.63 -7.17 18.82
CA LEU A 73 -0.15 -5.80 18.91
C LEU A 73 -1.31 -4.83 19.18
N SER A 74 -1.08 -3.84 20.05
CA SER A 74 -2.04 -2.74 20.24
C SER A 74 -1.99 -1.80 19.03
N ILE A 75 -3.07 -1.78 18.25
CA ILE A 75 -3.17 -0.93 17.07
C ILE A 75 -4.15 0.19 17.33
N LYS A 76 -3.70 1.43 17.09
CA LYS A 76 -4.51 2.63 17.32
C LYS A 76 -4.48 3.55 16.12
N PHE A 77 -5.67 3.95 15.73
CA PHE A 77 -5.89 5.04 14.79
C PHE A 77 -5.71 6.37 15.52
N ILE A 78 -4.87 7.24 14.96
CA ILE A 78 -4.53 8.56 15.54
C ILE A 78 -4.78 9.73 14.57
N GLY A 79 -5.38 9.45 13.41
CA GLY A 79 -5.47 10.37 12.29
C GLY A 79 -6.82 11.05 12.11
N LEU A 80 -6.92 12.06 11.22
CA LEU A 80 -5.90 12.48 10.24
C LEU A 80 -4.94 13.54 10.79
N LEU A 81 -3.67 13.16 10.97
CA LEU A 81 -2.59 14.10 11.26
C LEU A 81 -2.31 14.94 10.02
N ALA A 82 -2.69 16.21 10.07
CA ALA A 82 -2.35 17.18 9.05
C ALA A 82 -0.84 17.50 9.07
N PRO A 83 -0.24 17.83 7.92
CA PRO A 83 1.12 18.35 7.89
C PRO A 83 1.26 19.54 8.83
N SER A 84 2.37 19.63 9.58
CA SER A 84 2.66 20.84 10.33
C SER A 84 2.80 21.99 9.35
N VAL A 85 1.99 23.04 9.52
CA VAL A 85 2.17 24.32 8.82
C VAL A 85 3.46 24.94 9.37
N SER A 86 4.60 24.58 8.79
CA SER A 86 5.82 25.35 8.96
C SER A 86 5.55 26.75 8.43
N ASP A 87 5.97 27.77 9.19
CA ASP A 87 5.66 29.18 8.98
C ASP A 87 5.41 29.57 7.53
N ARG A 88 4.26 30.21 7.31
CA ARG A 88 3.78 30.71 6.01
C ARG A 88 4.86 31.58 5.36
N SER A 89 5.76 30.95 4.61
CA SER A 89 6.74 31.61 3.78
C SER A 89 6.02 32.12 2.55
N GLU A 90 5.49 33.34 2.66
CA GLU A 90 4.83 34.10 1.59
C GLU A 90 3.56 33.41 1.04
N ILE A 91 2.53 34.21 0.72
CA ILE A 91 1.36 33.67 0.02
C ILE A 91 1.86 33.26 -1.36
N SER A 92 1.98 31.94 -1.59
CA SER A 92 2.38 31.41 -2.90
C SER A 92 1.48 32.00 -3.98
N PRO A 93 2.01 32.43 -5.14
CA PRO A 93 1.21 32.94 -6.26
C PRO A 93 0.05 32.02 -6.67
N VAL A 94 0.17 30.71 -6.41
CA VAL A 94 -0.89 29.73 -6.63
C VAL A 94 -2.09 29.97 -5.72
N ILE A 95 -1.86 30.33 -4.45
CA ILE A 95 -2.95 30.62 -3.50
C ILE A 95 -3.69 31.88 -3.92
N SER A 96 -2.98 32.96 -4.27
CA SER A 96 -3.61 34.19 -4.77
C SER A 96 -4.41 33.95 -6.06
N TRP A 97 -3.93 33.05 -6.93
CA TRP A 97 -4.67 32.65 -8.13
C TRP A 97 -5.91 31.80 -7.81
N LEU A 98 -5.84 30.91 -6.80
CA LEU A 98 -6.98 30.12 -6.34
C LEU A 98 -8.10 31.00 -5.76
N ASP A 99 -7.75 32.05 -5.03
CA ASP A 99 -8.72 32.95 -4.36
C ASP A 99 -9.70 33.65 -5.32
N VAL A 100 -9.34 33.77 -6.60
CA VAL A 100 -10.19 34.41 -7.62
C VAL A 100 -10.98 33.43 -8.49
N GLN A 101 -10.86 32.12 -8.25
CA GLN A 101 -11.62 31.11 -8.99
C GLN A 101 -13.02 30.91 -8.37
N PRO A 102 -14.04 30.56 -9.17
CA PRO A 102 -15.33 30.14 -8.63
C PRO A 102 -15.20 28.95 -7.66
N GLU A 103 -16.15 28.84 -6.74
CA GLU A 103 -16.19 27.72 -5.80
C GLU A 103 -16.24 26.38 -6.55
N GLN A 104 -15.42 25.41 -6.09
CA GLN A 104 -15.34 24.06 -6.65
C GLN A 104 -15.00 23.98 -8.16
N SER A 105 -14.38 25.01 -8.75
CA SER A 105 -14.06 25.02 -10.19
C SER A 105 -12.65 24.56 -10.56
N VAL A 106 -11.77 24.36 -9.58
CA VAL A 106 -10.34 24.03 -9.81
C VAL A 106 -10.06 22.57 -9.46
N VAL A 107 -9.34 21.87 -10.34
CA VAL A 107 -8.86 20.51 -10.11
C VAL A 107 -7.40 20.54 -9.67
N TYR A 108 -7.11 19.98 -8.50
CA TYR A 108 -5.74 19.68 -8.07
C TYR A 108 -5.31 18.31 -8.62
N LEU A 109 -4.18 18.29 -9.35
CA LEU A 109 -3.57 17.07 -9.88
C LEU A 109 -2.17 16.88 -9.29
N SER A 110 -1.94 15.76 -8.61
CA SER A 110 -0.63 15.40 -8.05
C SER A 110 -0.48 13.89 -7.97
N PHE A 111 0.69 13.39 -8.37
CA PHE A 111 1.07 11.98 -8.27
C PHE A 111 2.02 11.71 -7.09
N GLY A 112 2.14 12.66 -6.17
CA GLY A 112 3.07 12.60 -5.05
C GLY A 112 4.50 12.97 -5.43
N THR A 113 5.43 12.85 -4.47
CA THR A 113 6.79 13.40 -4.57
C THR A 113 7.78 12.56 -5.38
N VAL A 114 7.43 11.32 -5.73
CA VAL A 114 8.34 10.35 -6.35
C VAL A 114 8.02 10.13 -7.83
N ALA A 115 6.85 10.56 -8.29
CA ALA A 115 6.44 10.36 -9.68
C ALA A 115 7.28 11.21 -10.64
N THR A 116 7.66 10.62 -11.78
CA THR A 116 8.33 11.29 -12.89
C THR A 116 7.45 11.20 -14.12
N ALA A 117 7.32 12.28 -14.88
CA ALA A 117 6.67 12.24 -16.19
C ALA A 117 7.60 11.56 -17.20
N SER A 118 7.06 10.60 -17.95
CA SER A 118 7.72 10.02 -19.11
C SER A 118 7.19 10.73 -20.35
N GLU A 119 8.07 11.12 -21.27
CA GLU A 119 7.69 11.60 -22.62
C GLU A 119 7.38 10.44 -23.57
#